data_AF-A0AAD9XE96-F1
#
_entry.id   AF-A0AAD9XE96-F1
#
_cell.length_a   1.000
_cell.length_b   1.000
_cell.length_c   1.000
_cell.angle_alpha   90.00
_cell.angle_beta   90.00
_cell.angle_gamma   90.00
#
_symmetry.space_group_name_H-M   'P 1'
#
loop_
_entity.id
_entity.type
_entity.pdbx_description
1 polymer ?
#
loop_
_entity_poly.entity_id
_entity_poly.type
_entity_poly.pdbx_seq_one_letter_code
_entity_poly.pdbx_strand_id
1 'polypeptide(L)'
;MKAYNPVIYGIYGLTMWLNTNEKPVQVPEFKKQIGRPNKARNLQSDEVRVGGKLKLRRNYIRIKYNKCNQEGHNKTTCEKRKGLGSETEATDVAEST
;
A
#
# COMPACT_ATOMS: atom_id res chain seq x y z
N MET A 1 49.24 32.55 -8.00
CA MET A 1 48.00 31.77 -8.20
C MET A 1 48.25 30.35 -7.69
N LYS A 2 48.05 30.08 -6.39
CA LYS A 2 48.33 28.79 -5.74
C LYS A 2 47.12 27.83 -5.74
N ALA A 3 45.99 28.26 -6.30
CA ALA A 3 44.69 27.62 -6.12
C ALA A 3 44.41 26.39 -7.01
N TYR A 4 45.28 26.08 -7.97
CA TYR A 4 45.05 25.02 -8.99
C TYR A 4 46.14 23.94 -9.02
N ASN A 5 46.89 23.75 -7.92
CA ASN A 5 47.92 22.73 -7.83
C ASN A 5 47.50 21.73 -6.74
N PRO A 6 47.17 20.47 -7.07
CA PRO A 6 47.69 19.68 -8.19
C PRO A 6 46.79 19.64 -9.43
N VAL A 7 47.43 19.66 -10.60
CA VAL A 7 46.79 19.34 -11.88
C VAL A 7 46.45 17.85 -11.90
N ILE A 8 45.16 17.51 -11.92
CA ILE A 8 44.69 16.13 -12.08
C ILE A 8 44.79 15.78 -13.56
N TYR A 9 45.74 14.91 -13.91
CA TYR A 9 45.81 14.35 -15.25
C TYR A 9 44.73 13.27 -15.41
N GLY A 10 44.09 13.25 -16.57
CA GLY A 10 43.12 12.21 -16.92
C GLY A 10 43.78 10.83 -16.94
N ILE A 11 43.03 9.80 -16.57
CA ILE A 11 43.45 8.41 -16.75
C ILE A 11 43.44 8.11 -18.26
N TYR A 12 44.46 7.40 -18.74
CA TYR A 12 44.54 6.98 -20.13
C TYR A 12 43.31 6.15 -20.52
N GLY A 13 42.83 6.36 -21.76
CA GLY A 13 41.72 5.59 -22.31
C GLY A 13 42.07 4.11 -22.47
N LEU A 14 41.03 3.28 -22.57
CA LEU A 14 41.14 1.81 -22.68
C LEU A 14 42.14 1.35 -23.76
N THR A 15 42.24 2.07 -24.87
CA THR A 15 43.13 1.75 -25.99
C THR A 15 44.62 1.91 -25.68
N MET A 16 44.98 2.65 -24.64
CA MET A 16 46.35 2.88 -24.20
C MET A 16 46.75 1.97 -23.03
N TRP A 17 45.84 1.11 -22.56
CA TRP A 17 46.15 0.14 -21.51
C TRP A 17 46.99 -1.01 -22.08
N LEU A 18 47.87 -1.56 -21.24
CA LEU A 18 48.66 -2.73 -21.61
C LEU A 18 47.73 -3.93 -21.82
N ASN A 19 47.82 -4.55 -23.00
CA ASN A 19 47.10 -5.79 -23.28
C ASN A 19 47.81 -6.95 -22.57
N THR A 20 47.24 -7.40 -21.46
CA THR A 20 47.76 -8.57 -20.74
C THR A 20 47.16 -9.85 -21.32
N ASN A 21 47.99 -10.88 -21.54
CA ASN A 21 47.54 -12.23 -21.94
C ASN A 21 46.94 -13.03 -20.77
N GLU A 22 46.32 -12.35 -19.81
CA GLU A 22 45.72 -12.96 -18.64
C GLU A 22 44.41 -13.66 -18.98
N LYS A 23 44.08 -14.69 -18.19
CA LYS A 23 42.80 -15.37 -18.33
C LYS A 23 41.67 -14.37 -18.05
N PRO A 24 40.55 -14.44 -18.78
CA PRO A 24 39.40 -13.59 -18.50
C PRO A 24 38.95 -13.82 -17.06
N VAL A 25 38.56 -12.73 -16.38
CA VAL A 25 38.01 -12.78 -15.03
C VAL A 25 36.82 -13.73 -15.02
N GLN A 26 36.85 -14.73 -14.14
CA GLN A 26 35.73 -15.64 -13.98
C GLN A 26 34.52 -14.87 -13.43
N VAL A 27 33.33 -15.18 -13.96
CA VAL A 27 32.10 -14.61 -13.44
C VAL A 27 31.94 -14.94 -11.95
N PRO A 28 31.39 -14.03 -11.15
CA PRO A 28 31.09 -14.33 -9.76
C PRO A 28 30.12 -15.52 -9.69
N GLU A 29 30.31 -16.37 -8.69
CA GLU A 29 29.43 -17.50 -8.46
C GLU A 29 28.02 -17.00 -8.12
N PHE A 30 27.04 -17.43 -8.91
CA PHE A 30 25.64 -17.08 -8.66
C PHE A 30 25.13 -17.84 -7.42
N LYS A 31 24.82 -17.09 -6.35
CA LYS A 31 24.12 -17.63 -5.19
C LYS A 31 22.69 -17.13 -5.20
N LYS A 32 21.73 -18.07 -5.27
CA LYS A 32 20.30 -17.75 -5.12
C LYS A 32 20.09 -17.15 -3.73
N GLN A 33 19.82 -15.86 -3.67
CA GLN A 33 19.45 -15.22 -2.42
C GLN A 33 18.17 -15.87 -1.88
N ILE A 34 18.10 -16.04 -0.55
CA ILE A 34 16.85 -16.38 0.11
C ILE A 34 15.82 -15.33 -0.33
N GLY A 35 14.76 -15.81 -0.97
CA GLY A 35 13.71 -14.94 -1.49
C GLY A 35 13.03 -14.15 -0.37
N ARG A 36 12.12 -13.26 -0.75
CA ARG A 36 11.27 -12.53 0.21
C ARG A 36 10.71 -13.51 1.25
N PRO A 37 10.89 -13.25 2.56
CA PRO A 37 10.23 -14.02 3.60
C PRO A 37 8.74 -14.11 3.31
N ASN A 38 8.17 -15.31 3.39
CA ASN A 38 6.75 -15.52 3.13
C ASN A 38 5.91 -14.52 3.96
N LYS A 39 4.90 -13.94 3.33
CA LYS A 39 4.08 -12.84 3.87
C LYS A 39 3.44 -13.15 5.23
N ALA A 40 3.33 -14.43 5.58
CA ALA A 40 2.96 -14.88 6.90
C ALA A 40 4.06 -15.79 7.45
N ARG A 41 4.70 -15.33 8.53
CA ARG A 41 5.43 -16.22 9.44
C ARG A 41 4.39 -17.12 10.11
N ASN A 42 4.63 -18.43 10.14
CA ASN A 42 3.84 -19.33 10.98
C ASN A 42 4.02 -18.89 12.45
N LEU A 43 2.93 -18.55 13.14
CA LEU A 43 2.94 -18.33 14.58
C LEU A 43 3.46 -19.61 15.25
N GLN A 44 4.43 -19.49 16.14
CA GLN A 44 4.86 -20.60 16.99
C GLN A 44 3.73 -20.98 17.96
N SER A 45 3.81 -22.17 18.57
CA SER A 45 2.75 -22.70 19.44
C SER A 45 2.49 -21.86 20.71
N ASP A 46 3.50 -21.13 21.16
CA ASP A 46 3.48 -20.20 22.29
C ASP A 46 2.96 -18.81 21.92
N GLU A 47 2.79 -18.52 20.63
CA GLU A 47 2.31 -17.21 20.18
C GLU A 47 0.79 -17.13 20.20
N VAL A 48 0.27 -16.12 20.89
CA VAL A 48 -1.18 -15.86 20.97
C VAL A 48 -1.72 -15.53 19.57
N ARG A 49 -2.57 -16.41 19.03
CA ARG A 49 -3.29 -16.15 17.79
C ARG A 49 -4.27 -15.00 18.03
N VAL A 50 -3.93 -13.82 17.52
CA VAL A 50 -4.76 -12.62 17.62
C VAL A 50 -6.01 -12.77 16.75
N GLY A 51 -7.01 -13.50 17.26
CA GLY A 51 -8.39 -13.42 16.77
C GLY A 51 -8.91 -12.00 16.92
N GLY A 52 -9.92 -11.62 16.14
CA GLY A 52 -10.43 -10.23 16.03
C GLY A 52 -10.89 -9.54 17.33
N LYS A 53 -10.76 -10.21 18.49
CA LYS A 53 -11.04 -9.70 19.84
C LYS A 53 -10.00 -8.71 20.37
N LEU A 54 -8.76 -8.72 19.88
CA LEU A 54 -7.71 -7.75 20.28
C LEU A 54 -7.67 -6.49 19.40
N LYS A 55 -8.50 -6.40 18.36
CA LYS A 55 -8.61 -5.18 17.56
C LYS A 55 -9.61 -4.24 18.23
N LEU A 56 -9.13 -3.07 18.69
CA LEU A 56 -10.00 -2.01 19.18
C LEU A 56 -11.01 -1.63 18.11
N ARG A 57 -12.28 -1.45 18.50
CA ARG A 57 -13.31 -0.90 17.62
C ARG A 57 -12.96 0.56 17.33
N ARG A 58 -13.25 0.99 16.10
CA ARG A 58 -13.06 2.38 15.70
C ARG A 58 -14.19 3.21 16.32
N ASN A 59 -13.90 3.87 17.45
CA ASN A 59 -14.85 4.70 18.19
C ASN A 59 -14.76 6.17 17.73
N TYR A 60 -15.80 6.98 18.01
CA TYR A 60 -15.85 8.43 17.78
C TYR A 60 -15.83 8.93 16.33
N ILE A 61 -16.28 8.12 15.36
CA ILE A 61 -16.40 8.58 13.97
C ILE A 61 -17.83 8.91 13.63
N ARG A 62 -18.07 10.18 13.32
CA ARG A 62 -19.31 10.64 12.72
C ARG A 62 -19.27 10.40 11.23
N ILE A 63 -19.93 9.33 10.78
CA ILE A 63 -20.13 9.06 9.36
C ILE A 63 -21.31 9.90 8.90
N LYS A 64 -21.09 10.85 7.99
CA LYS A 64 -22.15 11.68 7.39
C LYS A 64 -22.13 11.49 5.87
N TYR A 65 -23.31 11.40 5.27
CA TYR A 65 -23.45 11.49 3.82
C TYR A 65 -23.98 12.87 3.41
N ASN A 66 -23.19 13.61 2.63
CA ASN A 66 -23.46 15.02 2.30
C ASN A 66 -24.79 15.27 1.58
N LYS A 67 -25.32 14.30 0.82
CA LYS A 67 -26.59 14.52 0.09
C LYS A 67 -27.84 14.40 0.96
N CYS A 68 -27.84 13.49 1.94
CA CYS A 68 -28.97 13.34 2.86
C CYS A 68 -28.76 14.14 4.15
N ASN A 69 -27.54 14.61 4.41
CA ASN A 69 -27.09 15.28 5.63
C ASN A 69 -27.35 14.53 6.95
N GLN A 70 -27.69 13.25 6.87
CA GLN A 70 -27.91 12.38 8.01
C GLN A 70 -26.60 11.69 8.44
N GLU A 71 -26.49 11.43 9.74
CA GLU A 71 -25.36 10.73 10.34
C GLU A 71 -25.62 9.22 10.43
N GLY A 72 -24.55 8.44 10.63
CA GLY A 72 -24.61 6.99 10.85
C GLY A 72 -24.53 6.14 9.59
N HIS A 73 -24.50 6.73 8.38
CA HIS A 73 -24.43 5.97 7.13
C HIS A 73 -23.63 6.69 6.04
N ASN A 74 -23.14 5.92 5.08
CA ASN A 74 -22.39 6.44 3.94
C ASN A 74 -23.26 6.42 2.67
N LYS A 75 -22.72 6.89 1.54
CA LYS A 75 -23.41 6.86 0.24
C LYS A 75 -23.96 5.47 -0.10
N THR A 76 -23.26 4.40 0.27
CA THR A 76 -23.63 3.02 -0.08
C THR A 76 -24.81 2.48 0.73
N THR A 77 -24.89 2.86 2.00
CA THR A 77 -25.92 2.39 2.94
C THR A 77 -27.09 3.36 3.09
N CYS A 78 -27.08 4.50 2.39
CA CYS A 78 -28.17 5.49 2.40
C CYS A 78 -29.49 4.91 1.86
N GLU A 79 -30.54 4.90 2.70
CA GLU A 79 -31.88 4.43 2.36
C GLU A 79 -32.55 5.29 1.29
N LYS A 80 -32.39 6.62 1.34
CA LYS A 80 -32.92 7.53 0.30
C LYS A 80 -32.38 7.25 -1.10
N ARG A 81 -31.22 6.58 -1.20
CA ARG A 81 -30.67 6.10 -2.48
C ARG A 81 -31.22 4.73 -2.87
N LYS A 82 -31.50 3.87 -1.88
CA LYS A 82 -32.06 2.54 -2.09
C LYS A 82 -33.56 2.58 -2.39
N GLY A 83 -34.26 3.63 -1.97
CA GLY A 83 -35.69 3.85 -2.18
C GLY A 83 -36.11 4.22 -3.60
N LEU A 84 -35.19 4.38 -4.55
CA LEU A 84 -35.52 4.57 -5.97
C LEU A 84 -35.96 3.26 -6.67
N GLY A 85 -36.56 2.32 -5.91
CA GLY A 85 -36.89 0.97 -6.38
C GLY A 85 -38.01 0.27 -5.61
N SER A 86 -38.83 0.98 -4.84
CA SER A 86 -40.08 0.42 -4.29
C SER A 86 -41.01 1.55 -3.83
N GLU A 87 -41.66 2.19 -4.79
CA GLU A 87 -42.94 2.86 -4.53
C GLU A 87 -44.02 1.80 -4.76
N THR A 88 -44.61 1.29 -3.68
CA THR A 88 -46.00 0.84 -3.71
C THR A 88 -46.76 1.73 -2.74
N GLU A 89 -47.69 2.44 -3.33
CA GLU A 89 -48.59 3.43 -2.79
C GLU A 89 -49.28 2.95 -1.50
N ALA A 90 -49.15 3.74 -0.43
CA ALA A 90 -50.10 3.74 0.66
C ALA A 90 -50.94 5.01 0.51
N THR A 91 -52.15 4.87 -0.03
CA THR A 91 -53.19 5.88 0.06
C THR A 91 -53.71 5.90 1.50
N ASP A 92 -53.34 6.93 2.24
CA ASP A 92 -53.96 7.32 3.51
C ASP A 92 -55.17 8.22 3.18
N VAL A 93 -56.38 7.79 3.54
CA VAL A 93 -57.58 8.64 3.53
C VAL A 93 -57.92 8.96 5.00
N ALA A 94 -57.52 10.16 5.43
CA ALA A 94 -58.20 10.92 6.48
C ALA A 94 -59.35 11.71 5.79
N GLU A 95 -60.50 12.06 6.37
CA GLU A 95 -60.92 12.32 7.74
C GLU A 95 -62.47 12.52 7.77
N SER A 96 -63.06 12.50 8.97
CA SER A 96 -64.23 13.26 9.47
C SER A 96 -65.69 13.01 8.99
N THR A 97 -66.51 12.41 9.88
CA THR A 97 -67.62 13.07 10.62
C THR A 97 -68.09 12.14 11.75
#